data_AF-A0A932D8T2-F1
#
_entry.id   AF-A0A932D8T2-F1
#
_cell.length_a   1.000
_cell.length_b   1.000
_cell.length_c   1.000
_cell.angle_alpha   90.00
_cell.angle_beta   90.00
_cell.angle_gamma   90.00
#
_symmetry.space_group_name_H-M   'P 1'
#
loop_
_entity.id
_entity.type
_entity.pdbx_description
1 polymer ?
#
loop_
_entity_poly.entity_id
_entity_poly.type
_entity_poly.pdbx_seq_one_letter_code
_entity_poly.pdbx_strand_id
1 'polypeptide(L)'
;MNIPIKIQCGCGQRYTFEIEPVGGRMPSAVACPVCGADGTAAANAVIAQSLPAQPPVASAPAGAVRVIAPTQAPSVHPVTPAAPAPPAPPRGAARLPGQIDSAQVEHEARAKILWGDPPEAVVKFAMMQGLGREEASSLVAALFQERAATIRANGIRKIVIGTALVFVPIVAFFIFSRMGVLPLKLFAVTIMVGLWGAWMVLNGVFMVVAPKRESGDVAEQ
;
A
#
# COMPACT_ATOMS: atom_id res chain seq x y z
N MET A 1 -16.77 3.59 14.95
CA MET A 1 -16.62 3.81 13.48
C MET A 1 -15.16 4.12 13.22
N ASN A 2 -14.43 3.19 12.62
CA ASN A 2 -13.00 3.35 12.38
C ASN A 2 -12.77 4.24 11.17
N ILE A 3 -11.89 5.23 11.30
CA ILE A 3 -11.54 6.14 10.20
C ILE A 3 -10.06 5.88 9.84
N PRO A 4 -9.74 5.64 8.55
CA PRO A 4 -8.36 5.50 8.11
C PRO A 4 -7.68 6.88 8.08
N ILE A 5 -6.58 7.01 8.82
CA ILE A 5 -5.83 8.27 8.93
C ILE A 5 -4.46 8.12 8.28
N LYS A 6 -4.20 8.97 7.28
CA LYS A 6 -2.93 9.06 6.57
C LYS A 6 -2.19 10.32 7.02
N ILE A 7 -1.02 10.17 7.64
CA ILE A 7 -0.18 11.31 8.06
C ILE A 7 1.25 11.19 7.56
N GLN A 8 1.89 12.35 7.38
CA GLN A 8 3.29 12.48 7.02
C GLN A 8 4.04 13.15 8.17
N CYS A 9 5.06 12.48 8.70
CA CYS A 9 5.95 13.06 9.70
C CYS A 9 6.93 14.04 9.05
N GLY A 10 7.47 15.00 9.82
CA GLY A 10 8.51 15.93 9.37
C GLY A 10 9.81 15.25 8.93
N CYS A 11 10.05 13.99 9.33
CA CYS A 11 11.14 13.16 8.83
C CYS A 11 10.88 12.60 7.40
N GLY A 12 9.73 12.90 6.81
CA GLY A 12 9.32 12.44 5.47
C GLY A 12 8.53 11.13 5.45
N GLN A 13 8.50 10.38 6.55
CA GLN A 13 7.79 9.10 6.64
C GLN A 13 6.28 9.31 6.55
N ARG A 14 5.62 8.58 5.65
CA ARG A 14 4.16 8.47 5.55
C ARG A 14 3.69 7.17 6.18
N TYR A 15 2.61 7.21 6.93
CA TYR A 15 2.03 6.03 7.55
C TYR A 15 0.52 6.16 7.70
N THR A 16 -0.16 5.01 7.65
CA THR A 16 -1.61 4.90 7.73
C THR A 16 -1.98 3.98 8.87
N PHE A 17 -2.98 4.35 9.65
CA PHE A 17 -3.55 3.52 10.70
C PHE A 17 -5.04 3.80 10.83
N GLU A 18 -5.78 2.81 11.32
CA GLU A 18 -7.18 2.98 11.66
C GLU A 18 -7.29 3.35 13.13
N ILE A 19 -8.11 4.35 13.44
CA ILE A 19 -8.38 4.73 14.81
C ILE A 19 -9.86 5.06 14.99
N GLU A 20 -10.37 4.79 16.19
CA GLU A 20 -11.69 5.22 16.63
C GLU A 20 -11.51 6.50 17.47
N PRO A 21 -11.86 7.69 16.95
CA PRO A 21 -11.66 8.95 17.67
C PRO A 21 -12.57 9.02 18.90
N VAL A 22 -12.01 9.38 20.06
CA VAL A 22 -12.78 9.62 21.29
C VAL A 22 -12.92 11.14 21.46
N GLY A 23 -14.14 11.66 21.35
CA GLY A 23 -14.39 13.11 21.44
C GLY A 23 -13.75 13.94 20.31
N GLY A 24 -13.61 13.37 19.11
CA GLY A 24 -13.01 14.05 17.95
C GLY A 24 -11.50 14.26 18.04
N ARG A 25 -10.82 13.53 18.95
CA ARG A 25 -9.36 13.55 19.11
C ARG A 25 -8.79 12.15 19.17
N MET A 26 -7.47 12.08 19.05
CA MET A 26 -6.70 10.85 19.16
C MET A 26 -6.77 10.29 20.59
N PRO A 27 -7.10 8.99 20.77
CA PRO A 27 -7.20 8.37 22.11
C PRO A 27 -5.84 8.11 22.78
N SER A 28 -4.76 8.01 22.00
CA SER A 28 -3.40 7.79 22.50
C SER A 28 -2.40 8.58 21.68
N ALA A 29 -1.24 8.89 22.26
CA ALA A 29 -0.15 9.51 21.54
C ALA A 29 0.37 8.55 20.45
N VAL A 30 0.68 9.08 19.26
CA VAL A 30 1.26 8.30 18.16
C VAL A 30 2.64 8.81 17.85
N ALA A 31 3.62 7.93 18.02
CA ALA A 31 5.00 8.17 17.63
C ALA A 31 5.22 7.71 16.18
N CYS A 32 6.02 8.47 15.44
CA CYS A 32 6.52 8.02 14.15
C CYS A 32 7.36 6.74 14.35
N PRO A 33 7.12 5.66 13.59
CA PRO A 33 7.88 4.41 13.76
C PRO A 33 9.36 4.53 13.35
N VAL A 34 9.73 5.58 12.62
CA VAL A 34 11.09 5.77 12.11
C VAL A 34 11.93 6.66 13.01
N CYS A 35 11.40 7.79 13.46
CA CYS A 35 12.16 8.78 14.23
C CYS A 35 11.66 8.96 15.66
N GLY A 36 10.57 8.32 16.05
CA GLY A 36 9.96 8.47 17.38
C GLY A 36 9.31 9.83 17.64
N ALA A 37 9.28 10.74 16.66
CA ALA A 37 8.67 12.06 16.82
C ALA A 37 7.15 11.96 17.02
N ASP A 38 6.60 12.88 17.80
CA ASP A 38 5.17 12.92 18.09
C ASP A 38 4.35 13.33 16.86
N GLY A 39 3.57 12.38 16.33
CA GLY A 39 2.65 12.54 15.21
C GLY A 39 1.21 12.88 15.64
N THR A 40 0.95 12.99 16.95
CA THR A 40 -0.40 13.18 17.51
C THR A 40 -1.06 14.46 17.00
N ALA A 41 -0.29 15.54 16.85
CA ALA A 41 -0.78 16.80 16.31
C ALA A 41 -1.23 16.68 14.84
N ALA A 42 -0.43 16.01 14.01
CA ALA A 42 -0.76 15.77 12.60
C ALA A 42 -2.00 14.87 12.46
N ALA A 43 -2.10 13.85 13.31
CA ALA A 43 -3.26 12.96 13.33
C ALA A 43 -4.55 13.70 13.72
N ASN A 44 -4.53 14.51 14.78
CA ASN A 44 -5.69 15.31 15.20
C ASN A 44 -6.16 16.29 14.10
N ALA A 45 -5.24 16.84 13.30
CA ALA A 45 -5.59 17.69 12.17
C ALA A 45 -6.37 16.92 11.08
N VAL A 46 -5.99 15.68 10.81
CA VAL A 46 -6.69 14.82 9.84
C VAL A 46 -8.03 14.32 10.40
N ILE A 47 -8.13 14.03 11.70
CA ILE A 47 -9.40 13.73 12.39
C ILE A 47 -10.36 14.91 12.25
N ALA A 48 -9.89 16.13 12.49
CA ALA A 48 -10.70 17.34 12.38
C ALA A 48 -11.20 17.61 10.96
N GLN A 49 -10.48 17.18 9.93
CA GLN A 49 -10.89 17.29 8.53
C GLN A 49 -11.84 16.17 8.09
N SER A 50 -11.79 15.01 8.75
CA SER A 50 -12.59 13.83 8.39
C SER A 50 -13.88 13.69 9.19
N LEU A 51 -14.02 14.34 10.34
CA LEU A 51 -15.30 14.49 11.03
C LEU A 51 -16.11 15.66 10.41
N PRO A 52 -17.38 15.46 10.03
CA PRO A 52 -18.25 16.57 9.65
C PRO A 52 -18.41 17.54 10.83
N ALA A 53 -18.30 18.84 10.55
CA ALA A 53 -18.37 19.90 11.54
C ALA A 53 -19.65 19.81 12.39
N GLN A 54 -19.51 19.41 13.66
CA GLN A 54 -20.53 19.71 14.65
C GLN A 54 -20.47 21.21 14.98
N PRO A 55 -21.62 21.88 15.10
CA PRO A 55 -21.68 23.33 15.33
C PRO A 55 -20.94 23.72 16.63
N PRO A 56 -20.30 24.89 16.66
CA PRO A 56 -19.50 25.33 17.79
C PRO A 56 -20.39 25.65 18.99
N VAL A 57 -20.25 24.87 20.07
CA VAL A 57 -20.68 25.30 21.40
C VAL A 57 -19.54 26.08 22.05
N ALA A 58 -19.79 27.37 22.25
CA ALA A 58 -18.85 28.30 22.85
C ALA A 58 -18.79 28.18 24.39
N SER A 59 -17.54 28.17 24.88
CA SER A 59 -17.00 28.78 26.11
C SER A 59 -17.64 28.56 27.49
N ALA A 60 -16.81 28.09 28.45
CA ALA A 60 -16.50 28.83 29.69
C ALA A 60 -15.19 28.32 30.36
N PRO A 61 -14.43 29.19 31.06
CA PRO A 61 -13.12 28.86 31.64
C PRO A 61 -13.16 28.60 33.16
N ALA A 62 -11.98 28.32 33.71
CA ALA A 62 -11.54 28.42 35.11
C ALA A 62 -11.46 27.12 35.94
N GLY A 63 -10.23 26.84 36.35
CA GLY A 63 -9.92 26.47 37.73
C GLY A 63 -10.02 25.00 38.09
N ALA A 64 -8.88 24.34 38.22
CA ALA A 64 -8.42 23.80 39.51
C ALA A 64 -7.19 22.93 39.30
N VAL A 65 -6.09 23.34 39.94
CA VAL A 65 -4.99 22.46 40.32
C VAL A 65 -5.56 21.30 41.13
N ARG A 66 -5.27 20.06 40.73
CA ARG A 66 -5.34 18.89 41.60
C ARG A 66 -4.09 18.04 41.42
N VAL A 67 -3.19 18.18 42.39
CA VAL A 67 -2.17 17.19 42.74
C VAL A 67 -2.89 15.96 43.30
N ILE A 68 -2.72 14.80 42.67
CA ILE A 68 -2.92 13.49 43.31
C ILE A 68 -1.89 12.52 42.73
N ALA A 69 -0.87 12.19 43.52
CA ALA A 69 -0.15 10.91 43.41
C ALA A 69 -1.06 9.80 43.97
N PRO A 70 -0.99 8.56 43.48
CA PRO A 70 -0.24 7.59 44.29
C PRO A 70 0.50 6.47 43.52
N THR A 71 1.62 6.08 44.15
CA THR A 71 2.05 4.70 44.46
C THR A 71 2.41 3.76 43.30
N GLN A 72 3.72 3.63 43.14
CA GLN A 72 4.41 2.46 42.59
C GLN A 72 4.14 1.21 43.45
N ALA A 73 3.95 0.07 42.79
CA ALA A 73 4.26 -1.25 43.34
C ALA A 73 5.03 -2.07 42.29
N PRO A 74 6.13 -2.75 42.65
CA PRO A 74 6.99 -3.44 41.70
C PRO A 74 6.46 -4.86 41.43
N SER A 75 6.20 -5.18 40.16
CA SER A 75 5.99 -6.57 39.74
C SER A 75 7.33 -7.17 39.31
N VAL A 76 7.88 -8.03 40.17
CA VAL A 76 9.02 -8.89 39.87
C VAL A 76 8.53 -10.02 38.96
N HIS A 77 8.89 -9.98 37.68
CA HIS A 77 8.77 -11.14 36.81
C HIS A 77 10.01 -12.04 36.94
N PRO A 78 9.85 -13.37 36.98
CA PRO A 78 10.94 -14.32 37.13
C PRO A 78 11.82 -14.39 35.88
N VAL A 79 13.14 -14.42 36.10
CA VAL A 79 14.16 -14.63 35.08
C VAL A 79 14.15 -16.10 34.66
N THR A 80 13.67 -16.37 33.44
CA THR A 80 13.86 -17.66 32.78
C THR A 80 15.27 -17.69 32.16
N PRO A 81 16.06 -18.77 32.31
CA PRO A 81 17.41 -18.85 31.77
C PRO A 81 17.44 -18.80 30.24
N ALA A 82 18.31 -17.96 29.70
CA ALA A 82 18.57 -17.82 28.28
C ALA A 82 19.23 -19.09 27.71
N ALA A 83 18.65 -19.61 26.63
CA ALA A 83 19.29 -20.58 25.76
C ALA A 83 20.44 -19.93 24.97
N PRO A 84 21.50 -20.67 24.59
CA PRO A 84 22.67 -20.12 23.91
C PRO A 84 22.35 -19.65 22.49
N ALA A 85 22.77 -18.43 22.17
CA ALA A 85 22.61 -17.80 20.87
C ALA A 85 23.50 -18.47 19.80
N PRO A 86 23.05 -18.55 18.54
CA PRO A 86 23.89 -19.01 17.42
C PRO A 86 25.01 -18.00 17.11
N PRO A 87 26.13 -18.46 16.50
CA PRO A 87 27.30 -17.63 16.23
C PRO A 87 26.98 -16.50 15.23
N ALA A 88 27.37 -15.28 15.61
CA ALA A 88 27.21 -14.08 14.82
C ALA A 88 28.01 -14.15 13.49
N PRO A 89 27.47 -13.64 12.37
CA PRO A 89 28.21 -13.50 11.12
C PRO A 89 29.37 -12.49 11.24
N PRO A 90 30.38 -12.59 10.37
CA PRO A 90 31.60 -11.78 10.46
C PRO A 90 31.27 -10.29 10.33
N ARG A 91 31.77 -9.51 11.29
CA ARG A 91 31.66 -8.04 11.33
C ARG A 91 32.44 -7.45 10.15
N GLY A 92 31.74 -7.23 9.05
CA GLY A 92 32.18 -6.36 7.97
C GLY A 92 32.28 -4.91 8.46
N ALA A 93 33.33 -4.23 7.98
CA ALA A 93 33.70 -2.81 8.14
C ALA A 93 32.68 -1.90 8.86
N ALA A 94 33.19 -1.13 9.82
CA ALA A 94 32.45 -0.12 10.58
C ALA A 94 31.58 0.76 9.65
N ARG A 95 30.27 0.49 9.65
CA ARG A 95 29.26 1.24 8.88
C ARG A 95 29.15 2.66 9.46
N LEU A 96 29.07 3.66 8.59
CA LEU A 96 28.78 5.03 9.01
C LEU A 96 27.36 5.12 9.63
N PRO A 97 27.13 5.97 10.65
CA PRO A 97 25.79 6.19 11.21
C PRO A 97 24.86 6.73 10.12
N GLY A 98 23.82 5.96 9.78
CA GLY A 98 22.84 6.31 8.73
C GLY A 98 22.93 5.47 7.45
N GLN A 99 23.91 4.58 7.32
CA GLN A 99 23.97 3.65 6.19
C GLN A 99 23.06 2.45 6.46
N ILE A 100 21.94 2.42 5.75
CA ILE A 100 20.97 1.33 5.78
C ILE A 100 21.59 0.06 5.18
N ASP A 101 21.27 -1.11 5.73
CA ASP A 101 21.70 -2.40 5.17
C ASP A 101 21.19 -2.55 3.72
N SER A 102 21.99 -3.11 2.81
CA SER A 102 21.58 -3.32 1.41
C SER A 102 20.24 -4.05 1.28
N ALA A 103 19.95 -4.99 2.19
CA ALA A 103 18.66 -5.67 2.22
C ALA A 103 17.48 -4.73 2.54
N GLN A 104 17.68 -3.77 3.46
CA GLN A 104 16.64 -2.80 3.79
C GLN A 104 16.49 -1.73 2.68
N VAL A 105 17.57 -1.35 2.00
CA VAL A 105 17.49 -0.50 0.79
C VAL A 105 16.64 -1.17 -0.28
N GLU A 106 16.79 -2.49 -0.49
CA GLU A 106 15.98 -3.25 -1.44
C GLU A 106 14.49 -3.22 -1.07
N HIS A 107 14.15 -3.45 0.21
CA HIS A 107 12.77 -3.40 0.69
C HIS A 107 12.13 -2.01 0.52
N GLU A 108 12.86 -0.94 0.86
CA GLU A 108 12.37 0.43 0.69
C GLU A 108 12.26 0.82 -0.79
N ALA A 109 13.20 0.39 -1.62
CA ALA A 109 13.15 0.58 -3.07
C ALA A 109 11.94 -0.15 -3.68
N ARG A 110 11.67 -1.40 -3.28
CA ARG A 110 10.47 -2.14 -3.69
C ARG A 110 9.19 -1.42 -3.33
N ALA A 111 9.09 -0.91 -2.10
CA ALA A 111 7.94 -0.14 -1.68
C ALA A 111 7.75 1.10 -2.58
N LYS A 112 8.80 1.88 -2.81
CA LYS A 112 8.75 3.06 -3.70
C LYS A 112 8.28 2.72 -5.12
N ILE A 113 8.79 1.63 -5.68
CA ILE A 113 8.38 1.13 -7.00
C ILE A 113 6.90 0.73 -7.00
N LEU A 114 6.43 0.09 -5.92
CA LEU A 114 5.04 -0.31 -5.76
C LEU A 114 4.09 0.91 -5.71
N TRP A 115 4.51 1.96 -5.00
CA TRP A 115 3.82 3.26 -4.92
C TRP A 115 3.89 4.09 -6.22
N GLY A 116 4.58 3.59 -7.26
CA GLY A 116 4.64 4.24 -8.57
C GLY A 116 5.73 5.30 -8.71
N ASP A 117 6.72 5.37 -7.82
CA ASP A 117 7.87 6.27 -8.00
C ASP A 117 8.61 5.94 -9.31
N PRO A 118 9.03 6.96 -10.09
CA PRO A 118 9.76 6.71 -11.33
C PRO A 118 11.15 6.10 -11.06
N PRO A 119 11.69 5.27 -11.97
CA PRO A 119 12.93 4.54 -11.75
C PRO A 119 14.11 5.45 -11.40
N GLU A 120 14.17 6.65 -11.98
CA GLU A 120 15.22 7.63 -11.70
C GLU A 120 15.18 8.12 -10.25
N ALA A 121 13.98 8.29 -9.66
CA ALA A 121 13.82 8.69 -8.27
C ALA A 121 14.25 7.58 -7.30
N VAL A 122 13.96 6.32 -7.65
CA VAL A 122 14.36 5.16 -6.83
C VAL A 122 15.87 4.92 -6.91
N VAL A 123 16.48 5.07 -8.09
CA VAL A 123 17.95 5.00 -8.24
C VAL A 123 18.62 6.10 -7.44
N LYS A 124 18.11 7.34 -7.51
CA LYS A 124 18.64 8.45 -6.70
C LYS A 124 18.53 8.17 -5.20
N PHE A 125 17.42 7.57 -4.76
CA PHE A 125 17.24 7.13 -3.37
C PHE A 125 18.28 6.09 -2.97
N ALA A 126 18.47 5.03 -3.76
CA ALA A 126 19.47 3.99 -3.47
C ALA A 126 20.90 4.57 -3.44
N MET A 127 21.22 5.51 -4.33
CA MET A 127 22.51 6.21 -4.29
C MET A 127 22.70 7.06 -3.03
N MET A 128 21.65 7.71 -2.52
CA MET A 128 21.72 8.46 -1.25
C MET A 128 21.95 7.55 -0.03
N GLN A 129 21.58 6.27 -0.13
CA GLN A 129 21.87 5.26 0.89
C GLN A 129 23.31 4.70 0.79
N GLY A 130 24.11 5.20 -0.14
CA GLY A 130 25.51 4.83 -0.29
C GLY A 130 25.76 3.67 -1.26
N LEU A 131 24.76 3.22 -2.02
CA LEU A 131 25.01 2.27 -3.12
C LEU A 131 25.71 2.98 -4.29
N GLY A 132 26.64 2.27 -4.93
CA GLY A 132 27.26 2.72 -6.17
C GLY A 132 26.20 2.90 -7.27
N ARG A 133 26.45 3.82 -8.22
CA ARG A 133 25.49 4.12 -9.30
C ARG A 133 25.11 2.89 -10.14
N GLU A 134 26.07 2.00 -10.40
CA GLU A 134 25.84 0.77 -11.17
C GLU A 134 25.07 -0.29 -10.37
N GLU A 135 25.37 -0.41 -9.08
CA GLU A 135 24.66 -1.32 -8.17
C GLU A 135 23.21 -0.87 -7.96
N ALA A 136 23.00 0.43 -7.73
CA ALA A 136 21.67 1.02 -7.60
C ALA A 136 20.82 0.86 -8.88
N SER A 137 21.41 1.07 -10.06
CA SER A 137 20.67 0.97 -11.32
C SER A 137 20.31 -0.48 -11.68
N SER A 138 21.23 -1.42 -11.46
CA SER A 138 20.98 -2.85 -11.69
C SER A 138 19.94 -3.43 -10.74
N LEU A 139 20.00 -3.06 -9.45
CA LEU A 139 19.00 -3.44 -8.45
C LEU A 139 17.61 -2.92 -8.83
N VAL A 140 17.49 -1.62 -9.13
CA VAL A 140 16.19 -1.02 -9.50
C VAL A 140 15.68 -1.61 -10.82
N ALA A 141 16.54 -1.85 -11.82
CA ALA A 141 16.14 -2.47 -13.07
C ALA A 141 15.58 -3.88 -12.87
N ALA A 142 16.18 -4.70 -12.00
CA ALA A 142 15.68 -6.03 -11.65
C ALA A 142 14.29 -5.94 -10.99
N LEU A 143 14.10 -5.03 -10.04
CA LEU A 143 12.81 -4.84 -9.36
C LEU A 143 11.69 -4.38 -10.30
N PHE A 144 11.99 -3.50 -11.26
CA PHE A 144 11.02 -3.11 -12.29
C PHE A 144 10.71 -4.23 -13.28
N GLN A 145 11.68 -5.10 -13.60
CA GLN A 145 11.44 -6.29 -14.42
C GLN A 145 10.50 -7.27 -13.71
N GLU A 146 10.68 -7.49 -12.40
CA GLU A 146 9.78 -8.30 -11.57
C GLU A 146 8.35 -7.74 -11.60
N ARG A 147 8.17 -6.43 -11.35
CA ARG A 147 6.86 -5.76 -11.45
C ARG A 147 6.26 -5.87 -12.86
N ALA A 148 7.07 -5.66 -13.89
CA ALA A 148 6.59 -5.76 -15.27
C ALA A 148 6.13 -7.18 -15.62
N ALA A 149 6.82 -8.20 -15.11
CA ALA A 149 6.44 -9.60 -15.30
C ALA A 149 5.12 -9.93 -14.60
N THR A 150 4.89 -9.46 -13.37
CA THR A 150 3.63 -9.69 -12.65
C THR A 150 2.46 -8.94 -13.31
N ILE A 151 2.65 -7.68 -13.73
CA ILE A 151 1.64 -6.92 -14.49
C ILE A 151 1.28 -7.64 -15.79
N ARG A 152 2.29 -8.12 -16.54
CA ARG A 152 2.06 -8.87 -17.78
C ARG A 152 1.29 -10.17 -17.53
N ALA A 153 1.62 -10.91 -16.47
CA ALA A 153 0.89 -12.14 -16.12
C ALA A 153 -0.58 -11.86 -15.81
N ASN A 154 -0.87 -10.78 -15.07
CA ASN A 154 -2.24 -10.33 -14.79
C ASN A 154 -2.96 -9.86 -16.07
N GLY A 155 -2.27 -9.11 -16.94
CA GLY A 155 -2.78 -8.71 -18.25
C GLY A 155 -3.14 -9.91 -19.12
N ILE A 156 -2.27 -10.93 -19.19
CA ILE A 156 -2.52 -12.18 -19.92
C ILE A 156 -3.74 -12.90 -19.37
N ARG A 157 -3.89 -13.00 -18.04
CA ARG A 157 -5.09 -13.61 -17.43
C ARG A 157 -6.38 -12.88 -17.86
N LYS A 158 -6.38 -11.54 -17.86
CA LYS A 158 -7.52 -10.73 -18.34
C LYS A 158 -7.81 -10.96 -19.83
N ILE A 159 -6.76 -11.08 -20.66
CA ILE A 159 -6.91 -11.41 -22.10
C ILE A 159 -7.59 -12.77 -22.25
N VAL A 160 -7.11 -13.81 -21.57
CA VAL A 160 -7.68 -15.17 -21.69
C VAL A 160 -9.16 -15.21 -21.28
N ILE A 161 -9.50 -14.61 -20.13
CA ILE A 161 -10.89 -14.55 -19.64
C ILE A 161 -11.76 -13.73 -20.59
N GLY A 162 -11.28 -12.55 -21.01
CA GLY A 162 -12.00 -11.68 -21.94
C GLY A 162 -12.25 -12.36 -23.29
N THR A 163 -11.25 -13.05 -23.84
CA THR A 163 -11.37 -13.81 -25.09
C THR A 163 -12.43 -14.91 -24.97
N ALA A 164 -12.45 -15.67 -23.87
CA ALA A 164 -13.49 -16.67 -23.64
C ALA A 164 -14.90 -16.05 -23.62
N LEU A 165 -15.07 -14.89 -22.97
CA LEU A 165 -16.34 -14.16 -22.92
C LEU A 165 -16.79 -13.63 -24.29
N VAL A 166 -15.85 -13.22 -25.15
CA VAL A 166 -16.16 -12.79 -26.54
C VAL A 166 -16.75 -13.92 -27.38
N PHE A 167 -16.37 -15.17 -27.11
CA PHE A 167 -16.93 -16.34 -27.83
C PHE A 167 -18.32 -16.74 -27.35
N VAL A 168 -18.78 -16.31 -26.17
CA VAL A 168 -20.11 -16.63 -25.63
C VAL A 168 -21.25 -16.28 -26.60
N PRO A 169 -21.38 -15.05 -27.14
CA PRO A 169 -22.44 -14.72 -28.09
C PRO A 169 -22.34 -15.52 -29.40
N ILE A 170 -21.14 -15.88 -29.85
CA ILE A 170 -20.93 -16.68 -31.06
C ILE A 170 -21.50 -18.09 -30.84
N VAL A 171 -21.14 -18.74 -29.74
CA VAL A 171 -21.64 -20.07 -29.39
C VAL A 171 -23.15 -20.05 -29.14
N ALA A 172 -23.65 -19.05 -28.41
CA ALA A 172 -25.09 -18.88 -28.18
C ALA A 172 -25.88 -18.71 -29.49
N PHE A 173 -25.34 -17.95 -30.45
CA PHE A 173 -25.93 -17.80 -31.78
C PHE A 173 -26.08 -19.15 -32.48
N PHE A 174 -25.01 -19.97 -32.55
CA PHE A 174 -25.07 -21.29 -33.17
C PHE A 174 -26.10 -22.23 -32.51
N ILE A 175 -26.20 -22.20 -31.17
CA ILE A 175 -27.18 -23.00 -30.43
C ILE A 175 -28.60 -22.56 -30.76
N PHE A 176 -28.89 -21.26 -30.72
CA PHE A 176 -30.21 -20.72 -31.02
C PHE A 176 -30.61 -20.94 -32.49
N SER A 177 -29.67 -20.79 -33.43
CA SER A 177 -29.90 -21.09 -34.84
C SER A 177 -30.25 -22.58 -35.05
N ARG A 178 -29.63 -23.50 -34.31
CA ARG A 178 -29.93 -24.93 -34.42
C ARG A 178 -31.27 -25.32 -33.78
N MET A 179 -31.71 -24.58 -32.76
CA MET A 179 -33.01 -24.77 -32.12
C MET A 179 -34.18 -24.12 -32.88
N GLY A 180 -33.91 -23.23 -33.83
CA GLY A 180 -34.94 -22.52 -34.59
C GLY A 180 -35.73 -21.48 -33.79
N VAL A 181 -35.35 -21.23 -32.53
CA VAL A 181 -35.97 -20.24 -31.64
C VAL A 181 -34.89 -19.27 -31.20
N LEU A 182 -35.06 -17.99 -31.55
CA LEU A 182 -34.14 -16.91 -31.19
C LEU A 182 -34.78 -16.03 -30.11
N PRO A 183 -34.61 -16.35 -28.82
CA PRO A 183 -35.10 -15.51 -27.73
C PRO A 183 -34.29 -14.22 -27.68
N LEU A 184 -34.80 -13.16 -28.33
CA LEU A 184 -34.10 -11.88 -28.52
C LEU A 184 -33.54 -11.29 -27.21
N LYS A 185 -34.26 -11.43 -26.09
CA LYS A 185 -33.82 -10.97 -24.76
C LYS A 185 -32.57 -11.70 -24.26
N LEU A 186 -32.53 -13.03 -24.39
CA LEU A 186 -31.36 -13.82 -23.99
C LEU A 186 -30.17 -13.51 -24.90
N PHE A 187 -30.42 -13.39 -26.20
CA PHE A 187 -29.37 -13.03 -27.16
C PHE A 187 -28.76 -11.65 -26.85
N ALA A 188 -29.58 -10.65 -26.51
CA ALA A 188 -29.10 -9.34 -26.09
C ALA A 188 -28.18 -9.41 -24.85
N VAL A 189 -28.52 -10.23 -23.86
CA VAL A 189 -27.66 -10.45 -22.68
C VAL A 189 -26.32 -11.07 -23.08
N THR A 190 -26.32 -12.06 -23.98
CA THR A 190 -25.05 -12.67 -24.44
C THR A 190 -24.16 -11.69 -25.20
N ILE A 191 -24.74 -10.75 -25.95
CA ILE A 191 -23.99 -9.68 -26.62
C ILE A 191 -23.37 -8.74 -25.58
N MET A 192 -24.10 -8.35 -24.54
CA MET A 192 -23.56 -7.50 -23.46
C MET A 192 -22.37 -8.16 -22.76
N VAL A 193 -22.46 -9.47 -22.50
CA VAL A 193 -21.35 -10.26 -21.95
C VAL A 193 -20.16 -10.29 -22.91
N GLY A 194 -20.40 -10.44 -24.22
CA GLY A 194 -19.34 -10.41 -25.23
C GLY A 194 -18.64 -9.05 -25.34
N LEU A 195 -19.40 -7.95 -25.27
CA LEU A 195 -18.85 -6.58 -25.26
C LEU A 195 -18.02 -6.32 -24.00
N TRP A 196 -18.46 -6.80 -22.84
CA TRP A 196 -17.65 -6.76 -21.63
C TRP A 196 -16.36 -7.59 -21.77
N GLY A 197 -16.46 -8.79 -22.36
CA GLY A 197 -15.28 -9.60 -22.71
C GLY A 197 -14.29 -8.84 -23.59
N ALA A 198 -14.76 -8.16 -24.63
CA ALA A 198 -13.93 -7.37 -25.53
C ALA A 198 -13.23 -6.21 -24.81
N TRP A 199 -13.95 -5.49 -23.93
CA TRP A 199 -13.37 -4.48 -23.06
C TRP A 199 -12.24 -5.04 -22.16
N MET A 200 -12.45 -6.25 -21.62
CA MET A 200 -11.46 -6.91 -20.77
C MET A 200 -10.20 -7.31 -21.54
N VAL A 201 -10.35 -7.75 -22.81
CA VAL A 201 -9.22 -8.01 -23.71
C VAL A 201 -8.43 -6.73 -23.98
N LEU A 202 -9.10 -5.63 -24.32
CA LEU A 202 -8.47 -4.33 -24.57
C LEU A 202 -7.65 -3.86 -23.35
N ASN A 203 -8.24 -3.95 -22.15
CA ASN A 203 -7.54 -3.61 -20.90
C ASN A 203 -6.34 -4.54 -20.65
N GLY A 204 -6.50 -5.84 -20.87
CA GLY A 204 -5.39 -6.79 -20.73
C GLY A 204 -4.25 -6.54 -21.71
N VAL A 205 -4.57 -6.20 -22.98
CA VAL A 205 -3.56 -5.83 -23.99
C VAL A 205 -2.82 -4.56 -23.58
N PHE A 206 -3.53 -3.55 -23.07
CA PHE A 206 -2.91 -2.33 -22.56
C PHE A 206 -1.89 -2.60 -21.45
N MET A 207 -2.22 -3.47 -20.49
CA MET A 207 -1.31 -3.88 -19.41
C MET A 207 -0.05 -4.60 -19.92
N VAL A 208 -0.18 -5.42 -20.99
CA VAL A 208 0.95 -6.16 -21.56
C VAL A 208 1.89 -5.25 -22.37
N VAL A 209 1.31 -4.35 -23.17
CA VAL A 209 2.07 -3.48 -24.10
C VAL A 209 2.67 -2.27 -23.40
N ALA A 210 1.96 -1.67 -22.45
CA ALA A 210 2.36 -0.43 -21.81
C ALA A 210 2.35 -0.50 -20.27
N PRO A 211 3.11 -1.43 -19.65
CA PRO A 211 3.15 -1.56 -18.18
C PRO A 211 3.71 -0.30 -17.49
N LYS A 212 4.40 0.58 -18.24
CA LYS A 212 4.94 1.86 -17.74
C LYS A 212 3.89 2.98 -17.63
N ARG A 213 2.68 2.81 -18.18
CA ARG A 213 1.63 3.86 -18.15
C ARG A 213 0.69 3.74 -16.94
N GLU A 214 0.78 2.66 -16.17
CA GLU A 214 0.08 2.54 -14.88
C GLU A 214 0.94 3.09 -13.75
N SER A 215 0.82 4.41 -13.55
CA SER A 215 1.34 5.14 -12.39
C SER A 215 0.36 5.12 -11.20
N GLY A 216 -0.57 4.16 -11.16
CA GLY A 216 -1.47 3.90 -10.03
C GLY A 216 -0.90 2.83 -9.09
N ASP A 217 -1.35 2.83 -7.85
CA ASP A 217 -0.98 1.86 -6.82
C ASP A 217 -1.30 0.44 -7.31
N VAL A 218 -0.30 -0.44 -7.34
CA VAL A 218 -0.49 -1.85 -7.76
C VAL A 218 -1.39 -2.59 -6.78
N ALA A 219 -1.57 -2.08 -5.56
CA ALA A 219 -2.43 -2.68 -4.55
C ALA A 219 -3.93 -2.60 -4.86
N GLU A 220 -4.36 -1.77 -5.82
CA GLU A 220 -5.78 -1.56 -6.15
C GLU A 220 -6.31 -2.46 -7.30
N GLN A 221 -5.48 -3.36 -7.85
CA GLN A 221 -5.79 -4.14 -9.07
C GLN A 221 -6.04 -5.65 -8.88
#